data_AF-A0A834KB70-F1
#
_entry.id   AF-A0A834KB70-F1
#
_cell.length_a   1.000
_cell.length_b   1.000
_cell.length_c   1.000
_cell.angle_alpha   90.00
_cell.angle_beta   90.00
_cell.angle_gamma   90.00
#
_symmetry.space_group_name_H-M   'P 1'
#
loop_
_entity.id
_entity.type
_entity.pdbx_description
1 polymer ?
#
loop_
_entity_poly.entity_id
_entity_poly.type
_entity_poly.pdbx_seq_one_letter_code
_entity_poly.pdbx_strand_id
1 'polypeptide(L)'
;MSLKIEEKILRVNNQLCYFSTNGKYLAIAFQANLIVKNVKTWNTVQSFIFSDIIEYIEWAPNNEYILCANIKKAVVQVYSLNYPQWKYKLIEGSAGLASITWSSNNKHLLTLSELNIMDMKQ
;
A
#
# COMPACT_ATOMS: atom_id res chain seq x y z
N MET A 1 -1.67 -4.61 -41.71
CA MET A 1 -0.63 -5.06 -40.76
C MET A 1 -1.18 -4.79 -39.37
N SER A 2 -1.81 -5.79 -38.75
CA SER A 2 -2.39 -5.68 -37.41
C SER A 2 -1.25 -5.54 -36.40
N LEU A 3 -1.21 -4.41 -35.70
CA LEU A 3 -0.34 -4.25 -34.53
C LEU A 3 -0.75 -5.30 -33.52
N LYS A 4 0.06 -6.36 -33.36
CA LYS A 4 -0.05 -7.26 -32.23
C LYS A 4 0.20 -6.42 -30.98
N ILE A 5 -0.87 -6.05 -30.30
CA ILE A 5 -0.79 -5.52 -28.94
C ILE A 5 -0.30 -6.68 -28.10
N GLU A 6 0.95 -6.62 -27.62
CA GLU A 6 1.42 -7.58 -26.64
C GLU A 6 0.61 -7.37 -25.35
N GLU A 7 -0.36 -8.26 -25.11
CA GLU A 7 -1.19 -8.23 -23.91
C GLU A 7 -0.35 -8.60 -22.69
N LYS A 8 0.18 -7.58 -22.02
CA LYS A 8 0.92 -7.77 -20.78
C LYS A 8 -0.04 -7.96 -19.61
N ILE A 9 -0.31 -9.21 -19.27
CA ILE A 9 -1.13 -9.57 -18.11
C ILE A 9 -0.37 -9.25 -16.82
N LEU A 10 -0.96 -8.44 -15.95
CA LEU A 10 -0.46 -8.17 -14.61
C LEU A 10 -1.25 -8.97 -13.59
N ARG A 11 -0.54 -9.74 -12.75
CA ARG A 11 -1.13 -10.38 -11.58
C ARG A 11 -1.13 -9.38 -10.43
N VAL A 12 -2.26 -9.27 -9.74
CA VAL A 12 -2.44 -8.36 -8.61
C VAL A 12 -3.17 -9.07 -7.47
N ASN A 13 -2.86 -8.72 -6.22
CA ASN A 13 -3.62 -9.19 -5.06
C ASN A 13 -4.99 -8.52 -5.08
N ASN A 14 -6.11 -9.24 -5.07
CA ASN A 14 -7.47 -8.69 -4.89
C ASN A 14 -7.70 -7.27 -5.45
N GLN A 15 -7.29 -7.02 -6.70
CA GLN A 15 -7.43 -5.72 -7.39
C GLN A 15 -6.66 -4.54 -6.76
N LEU A 16 -5.61 -4.80 -5.98
CA LEU A 16 -4.73 -3.80 -5.37
C LEU A 16 -3.78 -3.21 -6.43
N CYS A 17 -4.35 -2.41 -7.32
CA CYS A 17 -3.61 -1.54 -8.22
C CYS A 17 -4.31 -0.18 -8.32
N TYR A 18 -3.57 0.89 -8.02
CA TYR A 18 -4.14 2.23 -7.97
C TYR A 18 -3.20 3.24 -8.61
N PHE A 19 -3.79 4.17 -9.36
CA PHE A 19 -3.08 5.35 -9.84
C PHE A 19 -2.82 6.31 -8.68
N SER A 20 -1.68 6.98 -8.72
CA SER A 20 -1.41 8.12 -7.86
C SER A 20 -2.41 9.25 -8.16
N THR A 21 -2.67 10.15 -7.22
CA THR A 21 -3.66 11.24 -7.38
C THR A 21 -3.34 12.16 -8.56
N ASN A 22 -2.06 12.33 -8.89
CA ASN A 22 -1.62 13.08 -10.08
C ASN A 22 -1.56 12.26 -11.38
N GLY A 23 -1.93 10.97 -11.35
CA GLY A 23 -1.93 10.06 -12.51
C GLY A 23 -0.56 9.70 -13.09
N LYS A 24 0.55 10.12 -12.45
CA LYS A 24 1.91 9.89 -12.97
C LYS A 24 2.40 8.46 -12.71
N TYR A 25 1.92 7.85 -11.63
CA TYR A 25 2.38 6.54 -11.18
C TYR A 25 1.22 5.56 -11.04
N LEU A 26 1.52 4.28 -11.26
CA LEU A 26 0.63 3.16 -10.96
C LEU A 26 1.31 2.27 -9.92
N ALA A 27 0.67 2.10 -8.78
CA ALA A 27 1.07 1.12 -7.78
C ALA A 27 0.39 -0.21 -8.07
N ILE A 28 1.12 -1.31 -7.89
CA ILE A 28 0.66 -2.67 -8.12
C ILE A 28 1.17 -3.53 -6.98
N ALA A 29 0.27 -4.18 -6.25
CA ALA A 29 0.64 -5.16 -5.22
C ALA A 29 0.45 -6.59 -5.74
N PHE A 30 1.47 -7.43 -5.58
CA PHE A 30 1.41 -8.86 -5.87
C PHE A 30 2.21 -9.66 -4.84
N GLN A 31 1.52 -10.54 -4.12
CA GLN A 31 2.00 -11.19 -2.89
C GLN A 31 2.55 -10.14 -1.92
N ALA A 32 3.85 -10.20 -1.62
CA ALA A 32 4.54 -9.24 -0.77
C ALA A 32 5.19 -8.07 -1.55
N ASN A 33 5.14 -8.10 -2.88
CA ASN A 33 5.82 -7.12 -3.72
C ASN A 33 4.90 -5.94 -4.00
N LEU A 34 5.42 -4.74 -3.76
CA LEU A 34 4.83 -3.50 -4.22
C LEU A 34 5.69 -2.93 -5.36
N ILE A 35 5.10 -2.83 -6.54
CA ILE A 35 5.76 -2.29 -7.73
C ILE A 35 5.10 -0.96 -8.07
N VAL A 36 5.92 0.07 -8.27
CA VAL A 36 5.47 1.38 -8.73
C VAL A 36 6.00 1.62 -10.14
N LYS A 37 5.09 1.85 -11.08
CA LYS A 37 5.41 2.10 -12.49
C LYS A 37 5.10 3.53 -12.88
N ASN A 38 5.90 4.07 -13.79
CA ASN A 38 5.55 5.28 -14.50
C ASN A 38 4.45 4.95 -15.51
N VAL A 39 3.35 5.70 -15.50
CA VAL A 39 2.19 5.40 -16.37
C VAL A 39 2.51 5.62 -17.84
N LYS A 40 3.32 6.62 -18.18
CA LYS A 40 3.66 6.96 -19.57
C LYS A 40 4.64 5.99 -20.19
N THR A 41 5.68 5.60 -19.45
CA THR A 41 6.77 4.78 -19.98
C THR A 41 6.64 3.29 -19.61
N TRP A 42 5.77 2.95 -18.67
CA TRP A 42 5.60 1.61 -18.09
C TRP A 42 6.84 1.03 -17.39
N ASN A 43 7.91 1.82 -17.28
CA ASN A 43 9.11 1.45 -16.55
C ASN A 43 8.82 1.39 -15.06
N THR A 44 9.45 0.43 -14.38
CA THR A 44 9.40 0.35 -12.93
C THR A 44 10.24 1.48 -12.34
N VAL A 45 9.60 2.34 -11.55
CA VAL A 45 10.22 3.47 -10.85
C VAL A 45 10.76 3.01 -9.50
N GLN A 46 9.97 2.20 -8.78
CA GLN A 46 10.39 1.57 -7.52
C GLN A 46 9.81 0.18 -7.37
N SER A 47 10.49 -0.63 -6.57
CA SER A 47 10.01 -1.94 -6.10
C SER A 47 10.34 -2.09 -4.62
N PHE A 48 9.34 -2.47 -3.84
CA PHE A 48 9.47 -2.71 -2.41
C PHE A 48 8.97 -4.10 -2.06
N ILE A 49 9.52 -4.66 -0.99
CA ILE A 49 9.11 -5.94 -0.43
C ILE A 49 8.53 -5.67 0.96
N PHE A 50 7.25 -5.98 1.11
CA PHE A 50 6.54 -5.99 2.38
C PHE A 50 6.86 -7.26 3.15
N SER A 51 6.74 -7.25 4.47
CA SER A 51 7.07 -8.44 5.27
C SER A 51 6.09 -9.62 5.13
N ASP A 52 4.97 -9.41 4.43
CA ASP A 52 3.89 -10.40 4.29
C ASP A 52 3.10 -10.19 2.98
N ILE A 53 2.02 -10.94 2.78
CA ILE A 53 1.05 -10.66 1.70
C ILE A 53 0.41 -9.29 1.96
N ILE A 54 0.45 -8.42 0.96
CA ILE A 54 -0.15 -7.10 0.99
C ILE A 54 -1.67 -7.24 0.80
N GLU A 55 -2.44 -6.76 1.76
CA GLU A 55 -3.92 -6.77 1.73
C GLU A 55 -4.51 -5.38 1.49
N TYR A 56 -3.73 -4.32 1.70
CA TYR A 56 -4.16 -2.94 1.50
C TYR A 56 -3.00 -2.08 1.02
N ILE A 57 -3.29 -1.16 0.08
CA ILE A 57 -2.36 -0.11 -0.34
C ILE A 57 -3.09 1.22 -0.49
N GLU A 58 -2.42 2.33 -0.17
CA GLU A 58 -2.97 3.67 -0.34
C GLU A 58 -1.86 4.67 -0.68
N TRP A 59 -2.10 5.46 -1.73
CA TRP A 59 -1.24 6.59 -2.07
C TRP A 59 -1.42 7.73 -1.06
N ALA A 60 -0.33 8.30 -0.58
CA ALA A 60 -0.41 9.58 0.12
C ALA A 60 -0.90 10.68 -0.85
N PRO A 61 -1.68 11.66 -0.37
CA PRO A 61 -2.16 12.77 -1.22
C PRO A 61 -1.05 13.53 -1.97
N ASN A 62 0.17 13.61 -1.42
CA ASN A 62 1.33 14.23 -2.06
C ASN A 62 1.97 13.39 -3.18
N ASN A 63 1.57 12.13 -3.37
CA ASN A 63 2.10 11.18 -4.36
C ASN A 63 3.56 10.72 -4.12
N GLU A 64 4.17 11.08 -3.00
CA GLU A 64 5.58 10.74 -2.71
C GLU A 64 5.72 9.49 -1.84
N TYR A 65 4.64 9.14 -1.13
CA TYR A 65 4.58 8.00 -0.24
C TYR A 65 3.47 7.04 -0.65
N ILE A 66 3.70 5.78 -0.33
CA ILE A 66 2.71 4.73 -0.46
C ILE A 66 2.67 3.91 0.82
N LEU A 67 1.46 3.73 1.33
CA LEU A 67 1.17 2.89 2.48
C LEU A 67 0.86 1.48 1.98
N CYS A 68 1.37 0.48 2.69
CA CYS A 68 1.03 -0.92 2.54
C CYS A 68 0.64 -1.50 3.90
N ALA A 69 -0.37 -2.36 3.94
CA ALA A 69 -0.73 -3.05 5.16
C ALA A 69 -1.14 -4.51 4.92
N ASN A 70 -0.93 -5.31 5.95
CA ASN A 70 -1.62 -6.58 6.17
C ASN A 70 -2.52 -6.37 7.39
N ILE A 71 -3.81 -6.25 7.13
CA ILE A 71 -4.80 -5.84 8.14
C ILE A 71 -4.93 -6.94 9.19
N LYS A 72 -5.00 -8.21 8.76
CA LYS A 72 -5.13 -9.36 9.66
C LYS A 72 -3.97 -9.52 10.64
N LYS A 73 -2.76 -9.18 10.21
CA LYS A 73 -1.55 -9.22 11.05
C LYS A 73 -1.24 -7.88 11.72
N ALA A 74 -2.08 -6.86 11.51
CA ALA A 74 -1.92 -5.53 12.06
C ALA A 74 -0.53 -4.91 11.79
N VAL A 75 0.03 -5.19 10.60
CA VAL A 75 1.32 -4.63 10.16
C VAL A 75 1.08 -3.59 9.09
N VAL A 76 1.71 -2.43 9.26
CA VAL A 76 1.67 -1.31 8.31
C VAL A 76 3.09 -0.89 7.99
N GLN A 77 3.36 -0.59 6.73
CA GLN A 77 4.60 0.05 6.30
C GLN A 77 4.30 1.20 5.35
N VAL A 78 5.15 2.22 5.40
CA VAL A 78 5.15 3.32 4.44
C VAL A 78 6.48 3.35 3.72
N TYR A 79 6.40 3.46 2.39
CA TYR A 79 7.56 3.60 1.51
C TYR A 79 7.58 4.98 0.87
N SER A 80 8.79 5.53 0.70
CA SER A 80 9.01 6.77 -0.05
C SER A 80 9.50 6.45 -1.45
N LEU A 81 8.94 7.12 -2.46
CA LEU A 81 9.45 7.04 -3.83
C LEU A 81 10.80 7.74 -4.01
N ASN A 82 11.00 8.84 -3.28
CA ASN A 82 12.21 9.68 -3.40
C ASN A 82 13.35 9.14 -2.53
N TYR A 83 13.03 8.52 -1.39
CA TYR A 83 13.99 7.97 -0.43
C TYR A 83 13.73 6.48 -0.17
N PRO A 84 13.99 5.57 -1.13
CA PRO A 84 13.60 4.17 -1.05
C PRO A 84 14.28 3.37 0.10
N GLN A 85 15.36 3.89 0.69
CA GLN A 85 15.99 3.31 1.87
C GLN A 85 15.23 3.63 3.17
N TRP A 86 14.46 4.73 3.17
CA TRP A 86 13.62 5.09 4.29
C TRP A 86 12.36 4.21 4.30
N LYS A 87 12.05 3.68 5.47
CA LYS A 87 10.81 2.94 5.72
C LYS A 87 10.28 3.28 7.10
N TYR A 88 8.99 3.55 7.19
CA TYR A 88 8.29 3.55 8.46
C TYR A 88 7.57 2.20 8.60
N LYS A 89 7.61 1.61 9.80
CA LYS A 89 6.90 0.37 10.11
C LYS A 89 6.15 0.57 11.42
N LEU A 90 4.86 0.25 11.39
CA LEU A 90 4.00 0.19 12.55
C LEU A 90 3.46 -1.24 12.68
N ILE A 91 3.44 -1.75 13.91
CA ILE A 91 2.83 -3.03 14.26
C ILE A 91 1.86 -2.70 15.40
N GLU A 92 0.56 -2.73 15.12
CA GLU A 92 -0.44 -2.64 16.19
C GLU A 92 -0.52 -4.01 16.85
N GLY A 93 -0.24 -4.07 18.15
CA GLY A 93 -0.15 -5.32 18.91
C GLY A 93 -1.52 -5.98 19.15
N SER A 94 -1.86 -6.28 20.40
CA SER A 94 -3.10 -7.00 20.75
C SER A 94 -4.39 -6.25 20.44
N ALA A 95 -4.34 -4.94 20.14
CA ALA A 95 -5.50 -4.15 19.75
C ALA A 95 -6.04 -4.51 18.35
N GLY A 96 -5.21 -5.16 17.51
CA GLY A 96 -5.53 -5.40 16.10
C GLY A 96 -5.56 -4.13 15.27
N LEU A 97 -5.85 -4.27 13.97
CA LEU A 97 -6.02 -3.17 13.02
C LEU A 97 -7.28 -3.44 12.19
N ALA A 98 -8.25 -2.55 12.25
CA ALA A 98 -9.49 -2.64 11.47
C ALA A 98 -9.41 -1.80 10.20
N SER A 99 -8.84 -0.60 10.28
CA SER A 99 -8.65 0.27 9.12
C SER A 99 -7.48 1.23 9.32
N ILE A 100 -6.93 1.72 8.21
CA ILE A 100 -5.88 2.73 8.20
C ILE A 100 -6.04 3.65 6.99
N THR A 101 -5.77 4.94 7.18
CA THR A 101 -5.75 5.89 6.07
C THR A 101 -4.80 7.07 6.29
N TRP A 102 -4.42 7.73 5.19
CA TRP A 102 -3.67 8.97 5.23
C TRP A 102 -4.53 10.14 5.71
N SER A 103 -3.93 10.99 6.56
CA SER A 103 -4.46 12.34 6.74
C SER A 103 -4.22 13.18 5.48
N SER A 104 -5.16 14.08 5.18
CA SER A 104 -5.06 15.02 4.05
C SER A 104 -3.80 15.91 4.11
N ASN A 105 -3.19 16.07 5.27
CA ASN A 105 -1.95 16.85 5.46
C ASN A 105 -0.66 16.09 5.10
N ASN A 106 -0.74 14.82 4.65
CA ASN A 106 0.39 13.95 4.29
C ASN A 106 1.35 13.57 5.42
N LYS A 107 1.12 14.03 6.65
CA LYS A 107 2.06 13.87 7.78
C LYS A 107 1.62 12.83 8.80
N HIS A 108 0.34 12.48 8.81
CA HIS A 108 -0.24 11.61 9.82
C HIS A 108 -0.97 10.45 9.18
N LEU A 109 -0.97 9.32 9.88
CA LEU A 109 -1.79 8.16 9.58
C LEU A 109 -2.83 8.05 10.69
N LEU A 110 -4.06 7.73 10.30
CA LEU A 110 -5.15 7.42 11.23
C LEU A 110 -5.35 5.91 11.21
N THR A 111 -5.16 5.26 12.35
CA THR A 111 -5.50 3.85 12.54
C THR A 111 -6.78 3.72 13.35
N LEU A 112 -7.59 2.74 12.98
CA LEU A 112 -8.77 2.32 13.71
C LEU A 112 -8.55 0.86 14.10
N SER A 113 -8.68 0.57 15.39
CA SER A 113 -8.56 -0.79 15.93
C SER A 113 -9.89 -1.21 16.55
N GLU A 114 -10.27 -2.47 16.39
CA GLU A 114 -11.44 -3.05 17.03
C GLU A 114 -11.04 -3.66 18.37
N LEU A 115 -11.09 -2.84 19.43
CA LEU A 115 -10.91 -3.33 20.80
C LEU A 115 -12.15 -4.09 21.24
N ASN A 116 -12.05 -5.42 21.27
CA ASN A 116 -13.07 -6.28 21.83
C ASN A 116 -13.02 -6.17 23.36
N ILE A 117 -13.72 -5.17 23.91
CA ILE A 117 -13.96 -5.07 25.35
C ILE A 117 -14.98 -6.15 25.68
N MET A 118 -14.52 -7.39 25.89
CA MET A 118 -15.35 -8.40 26.51
C MET A 118 -15.67 -7.90 27.93
N ASP A 119 -16.95 -7.65 28.18
CA ASP A 119 -17.49 -7.24 29.47
C ASP A 119 -16.82 -8.01 30.61
N MET A 120 -16.16 -7.29 31.51
CA MET A 120 -15.83 -7.81 32.83
C MET A 120 -17.14 -8.02 33.59
N LYS A 121 -17.83 -9.13 33.34
CA LYS A 121 -18.84 -9.62 34.27
C LYS A 121 -18.12 -10.15 35.51
N GLN A 122 -18.08 -9.28 36.53
CA GLN A 122 -17.88 -9.68 37.93
C GLN A 122 -19.06 -10.54 38.40
#